data_AF-A0A9R1LVX7-F1
#
_entry.id   AF-A0A9R1LVX7-F1
#
_cell.length_a   1.000
_cell.length_b   1.000
_cell.length_c   1.000
_cell.angle_alpha   90.00
_cell.angle_beta   90.00
_cell.angle_gamma   90.00
#
_symmetry.space_group_name_H-M   'P 1'
#
loop_
_entity.id
_entity.type
_entity.pdbx_description
1 polymer ?
#
loop_
_entity_poly.entity_id
_entity_poly.type
_entity_poly.pdbx_seq_one_letter_code
_entity_poly.pdbx_strand_id
1 'polypeptide(L)'
;MAPRNVYTGEGGSSVISTDLSHGNVESGESLQPVQPTADVPPEEIPHPEFFGIDTSYPHRCHHKMCPARKVAFVYTATGRRFLGCPLSGPDRCSWFMWIDEAWGPVLSRSLIQLWDQALLDSGGAARLQTKKKVMEQAYLELWTERSNKEIENQQVVNKLKTTILDTEIKMSRRLAEDHCQHIVYCFRL
;
A
#
# COMPACT_ATOMS: atom_id res chain seq x y z
N MET A 1 23.96 -0.35 -53.92
CA MET A 1 25.30 0.23 -53.64
C MET A 1 25.21 1.71 -53.94
N ALA A 2 25.23 2.56 -52.91
CA ALA A 2 25.24 4.02 -53.02
C ALA A 2 26.51 4.55 -52.36
N PRO A 3 27.22 5.55 -52.94
CA PRO A 3 28.56 5.90 -52.50
C PRO A 3 28.57 6.94 -51.38
N ARG A 4 29.55 6.77 -50.49
CA ARG A 4 30.00 7.75 -49.49
C ARG A 4 30.64 8.94 -50.19
N ASN A 5 30.35 10.16 -49.71
CA ASN A 5 31.15 11.32 -50.04
C ASN A 5 31.57 12.03 -48.74
N VAL A 6 32.87 11.93 -48.47
CA VAL A 6 33.61 12.69 -47.46
C VAL A 6 34.32 13.78 -48.23
N TYR A 7 34.12 15.05 -47.84
CA TYR A 7 35.00 16.14 -48.26
C TYR A 7 35.49 16.89 -47.04
N THR A 8 36.78 16.71 -46.78
CA THR A 8 37.66 17.61 -46.05
C THR A 8 38.01 18.81 -46.93
N GLY A 9 38.05 20.01 -46.36
CA GLY A 9 38.53 21.22 -47.02
C GLY A 9 38.67 22.36 -46.03
N GLU A 10 39.89 22.54 -45.53
CA GLU A 10 40.32 23.67 -44.71
C GLU A 10 40.28 24.97 -45.52
N GLY A 11 40.05 26.09 -44.83
CA GLY A 11 40.16 27.43 -45.41
C GLY A 11 39.94 28.48 -44.33
N GLY A 12 41.03 28.94 -43.73
CA GLY A 12 41.02 29.93 -42.67
C GLY A 12 40.61 31.33 -43.14
N SER A 13 40.07 32.11 -42.22
CA SER A 13 40.05 33.57 -42.31
C SER A 13 40.14 34.15 -40.90
N SER A 14 41.26 34.82 -40.63
CA SER A 14 41.52 35.62 -39.43
C SER A 14 40.95 37.02 -39.66
N VAL A 15 40.18 37.56 -38.70
CA VAL A 15 40.32 38.96 -38.26
C VAL A 15 39.53 39.23 -36.97
N ILE A 16 40.22 39.97 -36.08
CA ILE A 16 39.79 40.93 -35.04
C ILE A 16 38.99 40.46 -33.81
N SER A 17 39.68 40.58 -32.66
CA SER A 17 39.17 40.62 -31.30
C SER A 17 38.13 41.72 -31.08
N THR A 18 37.09 41.38 -30.32
CA THR A 18 36.46 42.31 -29.38
C THR A 18 36.05 41.54 -28.14
N ASP A 19 36.72 41.83 -27.01
CA ASP A 19 36.28 41.40 -25.69
C ASP A 19 34.97 42.11 -25.35
N LEU A 20 33.95 41.32 -25.00
CA LEU A 20 32.76 41.78 -24.29
C LEU A 20 32.47 40.77 -23.19
N SER A 21 32.90 41.16 -21.99
CA SER A 21 32.50 40.56 -20.72
C SER A 21 31.01 40.78 -20.44
N HIS A 22 30.50 39.98 -19.50
CA HIS A 22 29.18 40.01 -18.85
C HIS A 22 28.07 39.15 -19.46
N GLY A 23 27.59 38.20 -18.65
CA GLY A 23 26.32 37.54 -18.87
C GLY A 23 26.30 36.13 -18.31
N ASN A 24 26.18 36.02 -16.99
CA ASN A 24 26.00 34.78 -16.27
C ASN A 24 24.85 33.98 -16.89
N VAL A 25 25.09 32.71 -17.18
CA VAL A 25 24.07 31.74 -17.62
C VAL A 25 22.92 31.72 -16.61
N GLU A 26 21.76 32.22 -17.00
CA GLU A 26 20.50 31.81 -16.37
C GLU A 26 20.33 30.32 -16.70
N SER A 27 20.86 29.48 -15.81
CA SER A 27 20.46 28.09 -15.70
C SER A 27 18.96 28.08 -15.48
N GLY A 28 18.22 27.86 -16.56
CA GLY A 28 16.82 27.51 -16.51
C GLY A 28 16.68 26.35 -15.52
N GLU A 29 15.98 26.63 -14.43
CA GLU A 29 15.60 25.64 -13.42
C GLU A 29 14.73 24.60 -14.14
N SER A 30 15.40 23.57 -14.65
CA SER A 30 14.75 22.39 -15.20
C SER A 30 14.01 21.77 -14.03
N LEU A 31 12.70 21.97 -13.99
CA LEU A 31 11.77 21.28 -13.09
C LEU A 31 11.85 19.78 -13.39
N GLN A 32 12.88 19.14 -12.87
CA GLN A 32 12.97 17.70 -12.85
C GLN A 32 11.92 17.21 -11.86
N PRO A 33 11.06 16.25 -12.26
CA PRO A 33 10.12 15.63 -11.34
C PRO A 33 10.92 15.04 -10.17
N VAL A 34 10.64 15.53 -8.96
CA VAL A 34 11.29 15.08 -7.73
C VAL A 34 11.09 13.57 -7.61
N GLN A 35 12.11 12.80 -7.97
CA GLN A 35 12.19 11.38 -7.70
C GLN A 35 12.08 11.21 -6.18
N PRO A 36 11.26 10.29 -5.66
CA PRO A 36 11.25 10.01 -4.22
C PRO A 36 12.65 9.59 -3.79
N THR A 37 13.30 10.43 -2.98
CA THR A 37 14.55 10.05 -2.31
C THR A 37 14.25 8.92 -1.32
N ALA A 38 15.20 8.02 -1.12
CA ALA A 38 15.03 6.79 -0.33
C ALA A 38 14.61 7.02 1.14
N ASP A 39 14.61 8.27 1.62
CA ASP A 39 14.35 8.64 3.00
C ASP A 39 12.92 9.16 3.26
N VAL A 40 12.10 9.34 2.22
CA VAL A 40 10.71 9.82 2.35
C VAL A 40 9.72 8.72 1.92
N PRO A 41 8.83 8.27 2.81
CA PRO A 41 7.78 7.32 2.43
C PRO A 41 6.95 7.85 1.26
N PRO A 42 6.67 7.02 0.24
CA PRO A 42 5.81 7.38 -0.87
C PRO A 42 4.45 7.90 -0.39
N GLU A 43 3.86 8.81 -1.16
CA GLU A 43 2.42 9.00 -1.06
C GLU A 43 1.74 7.66 -1.32
N GLU A 44 0.75 7.34 -0.50
CA GLU A 44 0.24 5.98 -0.37
C GLU A 44 -1.28 5.96 -0.55
N ILE A 45 -1.74 4.81 -1.01
CA ILE A 45 -3.14 4.40 -1.01
C ILE A 45 -3.24 3.05 -0.30
N PRO A 46 -4.39 2.74 0.32
CA PRO A 46 -4.61 1.44 0.94
C PRO A 46 -4.49 0.30 -0.09
N HIS A 47 -3.95 -0.85 0.33
CA HIS A 47 -3.84 -2.02 -0.53
C HIS A 47 -5.20 -2.71 -0.71
N PRO A 48 -5.69 -2.97 -1.95
CA PRO A 48 -7.06 -3.45 -2.18
C PRO A 48 -7.32 -4.88 -1.67
N GLU A 49 -6.31 -5.75 -1.71
CA GLU A 49 -6.46 -7.17 -1.31
C GLU A 49 -5.84 -7.50 0.06
N PHE A 50 -5.19 -6.53 0.73
CA PHE A 50 -4.47 -6.77 1.97
C PHE A 50 -4.85 -5.71 2.99
N PHE A 51 -5.36 -6.17 4.13
CA PHE A 51 -5.98 -5.30 5.12
C PHE A 51 -5.19 -5.38 6.43
N GLY A 52 -4.70 -4.24 6.89
CA GLY A 52 -4.11 -4.09 8.22
C GLY A 52 -2.62 -4.41 8.33
N ILE A 53 -2.24 -4.89 9.52
CA ILE A 53 -0.85 -5.14 9.93
C ILE A 53 -0.36 -6.45 9.31
N ASP A 54 0.78 -6.40 8.64
CA ASP A 54 1.44 -7.57 8.11
C ASP A 54 2.29 -8.24 9.19
N THR A 55 1.73 -9.28 9.81
CA THR A 55 2.42 -10.09 10.83
C THR A 55 3.37 -11.11 10.23
N SER A 56 3.36 -11.30 8.90
CA SER A 56 4.20 -12.30 8.23
C SER A 56 5.67 -11.89 8.14
N TYR A 57 5.97 -10.60 8.31
CA TYR A 57 7.32 -10.07 8.24
C TYR A 57 7.89 -9.75 9.64
N PRO A 58 9.17 -10.09 9.92
CA PRO A 58 9.82 -9.78 11.20
C PRO A 58 10.15 -8.29 11.36
N HIS A 59 9.89 -7.47 10.34
CA HIS A 59 10.21 -6.06 10.35
C HIS A 59 9.37 -5.26 11.34
N ARG A 60 9.92 -4.13 11.80
CA ARG A 60 9.28 -3.18 12.69
C ARG A 60 9.62 -1.77 12.22
N CYS A 61 8.64 -0.88 12.26
CA CYS A 61 8.89 0.54 12.03
C CYS A 61 9.58 1.18 13.24
N HIS A 62 9.90 2.48 13.19
CA HIS A 62 10.56 3.19 14.29
C HIS A 62 9.75 3.17 15.61
N HIS A 63 8.42 3.06 15.54
CA HIS A 63 7.54 2.89 16.70
C HIS A 63 7.51 1.46 17.27
N LYS A 64 8.35 0.54 16.76
CA LYS A 64 8.38 -0.88 17.14
C LYS A 64 7.06 -1.63 16.86
N MET A 65 6.19 -1.07 16.02
CA MET A 65 4.97 -1.73 15.53
C MET A 65 5.28 -2.56 14.28
N CYS A 66 4.54 -3.65 14.10
CA CYS A 66 4.53 -4.42 12.86
C CYS A 66 4.04 -3.53 11.70
N PRO A 67 4.69 -3.58 10.53
CA PRO A 67 4.35 -2.71 9.42
C PRO A 67 3.01 -3.09 8.77
N ALA A 68 2.41 -2.14 8.08
CA ALA A 68 1.26 -2.39 7.21
C ALA A 68 1.72 -2.49 5.75
N ARG A 69 1.07 -3.35 4.96
CA ARG A 69 1.26 -3.38 3.51
C ARG A 69 0.48 -2.26 2.86
N LYS A 70 1.14 -1.50 2.00
CA LYS A 70 0.58 -0.32 1.35
C LYS A 70 0.95 -0.31 -0.13
N VAL A 71 0.24 0.51 -0.90
CA VAL A 71 0.52 0.72 -2.32
C VAL A 71 0.92 2.17 -2.53
N ALA A 72 2.02 2.38 -3.24
CA ALA A 72 2.47 3.73 -3.57
C ALA A 72 1.55 4.35 -4.63
N PHE A 73 1.29 5.64 -4.50
CA PHE A 73 0.52 6.47 -5.41
C PHE A 73 1.30 7.75 -5.69
N VAL A 74 2.47 7.59 -6.29
CA VAL A 74 3.38 8.70 -6.61
C VAL A 74 4.23 8.33 -7.82
N TYR A 75 4.19 9.18 -8.85
CA TYR A 75 5.02 9.10 -10.06
C TYR A 75 5.30 7.66 -10.55
N THR A 76 6.57 7.30 -10.72
CA THR A 76 7.05 6.01 -11.20
C THR A 76 6.81 4.87 -10.23
N ALA A 77 6.45 5.16 -8.97
CA ALA A 77 6.17 4.14 -7.98
C ALA A 77 4.68 3.79 -7.89
N THR A 78 3.80 4.50 -8.60
CA THR A 78 2.35 4.23 -8.58
C THR A 78 2.04 2.76 -8.83
N GLY A 79 1.27 2.17 -7.92
CA GLY A 79 0.87 0.76 -7.95
C GLY A 79 1.85 -0.21 -7.29
N ARG A 80 3.07 0.21 -6.92
CA ARG A 80 4.06 -0.67 -6.27
C ARG A 80 3.74 -0.88 -4.79
N ARG A 81 3.90 -2.11 -4.31
CA ARG A 81 3.66 -2.46 -2.91
C ARG A 81 4.89 -2.22 -2.05
N PHE A 82 4.66 -1.73 -0.83
CA PHE A 82 5.68 -1.53 0.18
C PHE A 82 5.14 -1.81 1.59
N LEU A 83 6.04 -2.13 2.51
CA LEU A 83 5.79 -2.16 3.95
C LEU A 83 6.07 -0.78 4.52
N GLY A 84 5.11 -0.21 5.26
CA GLY A 84 5.25 1.10 5.89
C GLY A 84 4.75 1.11 7.32
N CYS A 85 4.96 2.23 8.02
CA CYS A 85 4.39 2.44 9.34
C CYS A 85 2.85 2.27 9.29
N PRO A 86 2.22 1.51 10.21
CA PRO A 86 0.78 1.29 10.20
C PRO A 86 -0.02 2.54 10.56
N LEU A 87 0.62 3.56 11.14
CA LEU A 87 0.00 4.85 11.45
C LEU A 87 -0.11 5.72 10.19
N SER A 88 -1.03 6.68 10.23
CA SER A 88 -1.33 7.63 9.15
C SER A 88 -1.18 9.07 9.65
N GLY A 89 -1.02 10.02 8.72
CA GLY A 89 -0.95 11.45 9.06
C GLY A 89 0.33 11.80 9.85
N PRO A 90 0.24 12.70 10.84
CA PRO A 90 1.42 13.24 11.56
C PRO A 90 2.14 12.19 12.42
N ASP A 91 1.44 11.13 12.84
CA ASP A 91 2.02 10.07 13.67
C ASP A 91 2.79 9.01 12.86
N ARG A 92 2.84 9.16 11.53
CA ARG A 92 3.54 8.22 10.65
C ARG A 92 5.04 8.49 10.63
N CYS A 93 5.85 7.50 11.03
CA CYS A 93 7.31 7.60 10.87
C CYS A 93 7.77 7.34 9.43
N SER A 94 9.02 7.71 9.12
CA SER A 94 9.63 7.61 7.79
C SER A 94 10.08 6.20 7.37
N TRP A 95 9.94 5.19 8.22
CA TRP A 95 10.37 3.83 7.89
C TRP A 95 9.48 3.22 6.80
N PHE A 96 10.09 2.70 5.74
CA PHE A 96 9.43 1.88 4.73
C PHE A 96 10.39 0.90 4.04
N MET A 97 9.84 -0.09 3.34
CA MET A 97 10.59 -1.07 2.55
C MET A 97 9.76 -1.54 1.35
N TRP A 98 10.35 -1.55 0.16
CA TRP A 98 9.67 -2.05 -1.05
C TRP A 98 9.46 -3.57 -1.01
N ILE A 99 8.28 -4.01 -1.43
CA ILE A 99 7.95 -5.43 -1.66
C ILE A 99 8.15 -5.76 -3.14
N ASP A 100 7.65 -4.89 -4.00
CA ASP A 100 7.76 -5.06 -5.45
C ASP A 100 9.02 -4.39 -5.98
N GLU A 101 9.64 -5.04 -6.96
CA GLU A 101 10.73 -4.46 -7.75
C GLU A 101 10.31 -3.16 -8.45
N ALA A 102 11.30 -2.38 -8.87
CA ALA A 102 11.04 -1.19 -9.67
C ALA A 102 10.36 -1.56 -10.99
N TRP A 103 9.43 -0.71 -11.43
CA TRP A 103 8.81 -0.90 -12.73
C TRP A 103 9.83 -0.81 -13.85
N GLY A 104 9.68 -1.69 -14.84
CA GLY A 104 10.47 -1.64 -16.05
C GLY A 104 10.39 -0.28 -16.75
N PRO A 105 11.38 0.07 -17.58
CA PRO A 105 11.54 1.42 -18.12
C PRO A 105 10.35 1.90 -18.98
N VAL A 106 9.64 0.97 -19.63
CA VAL A 106 8.43 1.28 -20.41
C VAL A 106 7.32 1.78 -19.49
N LEU A 107 6.96 0.99 -18.48
CA LEU A 107 5.88 1.32 -17.54
C LEU A 107 6.23 2.58 -16.72
N SER A 108 7.47 2.70 -16.26
CA SER A 108 7.95 3.90 -15.54
C SER A 108 7.75 5.18 -16.37
N ARG A 109 8.10 5.17 -17.66
CA ARG A 109 7.88 6.33 -18.55
C ARG A 109 6.40 6.64 -18.74
N SER A 110 5.58 5.63 -18.96
CA SER A 110 4.12 5.82 -19.12
C SER A 110 3.49 6.41 -17.85
N LEU A 111 3.91 5.95 -16.67
CA LEU A 111 3.43 6.52 -15.41
C LEU A 111 3.83 7.99 -15.27
N ILE A 112 5.09 8.35 -15.57
CA ILE A 112 5.53 9.76 -15.55
C ILE A 112 4.64 10.61 -16.47
N GLN A 113 4.43 10.19 -17.72
CA GLN A 113 3.60 10.94 -18.66
C GLN A 113 2.16 11.13 -18.17
N LEU A 114 1.57 10.09 -17.56
CA LEU A 114 0.23 10.19 -16.98
C LEU A 114 0.17 11.18 -15.80
N TRP A 115 1.19 11.18 -14.94
CA TRP A 115 1.30 12.11 -13.83
C TRP A 115 1.51 13.54 -14.30
N ASP A 116 2.45 13.77 -15.21
CA ASP A 116 2.72 15.10 -15.78
C ASP A 116 1.46 15.66 -16.45
N GLN A 117 0.76 14.84 -17.24
CA GLN A 117 -0.49 15.24 -17.87
C GLN A 117 -1.59 15.58 -16.85
N ALA A 118 -1.68 14.82 -15.76
CA ALA A 118 -2.64 15.07 -14.69
C ALA A 118 -2.30 16.31 -13.87
N LEU A 119 -1.02 16.65 -13.72
CA LEU A 119 -0.57 17.80 -12.94
C LEU A 119 -0.71 19.12 -13.72
N LEU A 120 -0.49 19.07 -15.04
CA LEU A 120 -0.63 20.22 -15.95
C LEU A 120 -2.11 20.58 -16.21
N ASP A 121 -3.01 19.59 -16.18
CA ASP A 121 -4.46 19.80 -16.29
C ASP A 121 -5.05 20.00 -14.87
N SER A 122 -5.45 21.23 -14.51
CA SER A 122 -6.08 21.50 -13.21
C SER A 122 -7.35 20.66 -12.98
N GLY A 123 -8.08 20.31 -14.05
CA GLY A 123 -9.20 19.36 -14.00
C GLY A 123 -8.74 17.91 -13.82
N GLY A 124 -7.56 17.57 -14.33
CA GLY A 124 -6.88 16.29 -14.16
C GLY A 124 -6.45 16.03 -12.71
N ALA A 125 -5.80 17.02 -12.08
CA ALA A 125 -5.36 16.94 -10.70
C ALA A 125 -6.56 16.76 -9.75
N ALA A 126 -7.63 17.56 -9.92
CA ALA A 126 -8.85 17.44 -9.14
C ALA A 126 -9.51 16.07 -9.31
N ARG A 127 -9.60 15.56 -10.55
CA ARG A 127 -10.15 14.24 -10.86
C ARG A 127 -9.32 13.11 -10.24
N LEU A 128 -7.99 13.24 -10.22
CA LEU A 128 -7.09 12.25 -9.61
C LEU A 128 -7.30 12.21 -8.08
N GLN A 129 -7.39 13.38 -7.44
CA GLN A 129 -7.69 13.49 -6.02
C GLN A 129 -9.07 12.90 -5.66
N THR A 130 -10.10 13.18 -6.47
CA THR A 130 -11.42 12.56 -6.27
C THR A 130 -11.36 11.05 -6.40
N LYS A 131 -10.69 10.51 -7.41
CA LYS A 131 -10.51 9.06 -7.57
C LYS A 131 -9.77 8.42 -6.40
N LYS A 132 -8.72 9.08 -5.90
CA LYS A 132 -8.00 8.66 -4.70
C LYS A 132 -8.93 8.54 -3.49
N LYS A 133 -9.70 9.60 -3.20
CA LYS A 133 -10.67 9.62 -2.10
C LYS A 133 -11.74 8.55 -2.22
N VAL A 134 -12.29 8.34 -3.43
CA VAL A 134 -13.29 7.30 -3.69
C VAL A 134 -12.72 5.92 -3.36
N MET A 135 -11.48 5.67 -3.75
CA MET A 135 -10.82 4.39 -3.50
C MET A 135 -10.46 4.21 -2.01
N GLU A 136 -10.01 5.27 -1.33
CA GLU A 136 -9.81 5.27 0.13
C GLU A 136 -11.11 4.99 0.89
N GLN A 137 -12.23 5.59 0.46
CA GLN A 137 -13.54 5.37 1.05
C GLN A 137 -14.02 3.93 0.84
N ALA A 138 -13.93 3.41 -0.38
CA ALA A 138 -14.28 2.03 -0.69
C ALA A 138 -13.46 1.03 0.15
N TYR A 139 -12.19 1.35 0.42
CA TYR A 139 -11.35 0.55 1.31
C TYR A 139 -11.87 0.55 2.75
N LEU A 140 -12.25 1.70 3.30
CA LEU A 140 -12.77 1.81 4.68
C LEU A 140 -14.09 1.03 4.84
N GLU A 141 -14.95 1.06 3.82
CA GLU A 141 -16.20 0.29 3.78
C GLU A 141 -15.94 -1.22 3.80
N LEU A 142 -15.04 -1.71 2.93
CA LEU A 142 -14.65 -3.12 2.91
C LEU A 142 -14.04 -3.59 4.24
N TRP A 143 -13.22 -2.76 4.88
CA TRP A 143 -12.65 -3.07 6.19
C TRP A 143 -13.74 -3.19 7.26
N THR A 144 -14.67 -2.24 7.26
CA THR A 144 -15.80 -2.23 8.20
C THR A 144 -16.68 -3.46 8.01
N GLU A 145 -17.00 -3.81 6.76
CA GLU A 145 -17.80 -4.99 6.44
C GLU A 145 -17.12 -6.29 6.89
N ARG A 146 -15.82 -6.46 6.63
CA ARG A 146 -15.07 -7.64 7.09
C ARG A 146 -15.03 -7.72 8.62
N SER A 147 -14.79 -6.60 9.30
CA SER A 147 -14.77 -6.54 10.77
C SER A 147 -16.12 -6.94 11.36
N ASN A 148 -17.21 -6.43 10.78
CA ASN A 148 -18.57 -6.79 11.18
C ASN A 148 -18.83 -8.30 11.01
N LYS A 149 -18.44 -8.88 9.87
CA LYS A 149 -18.57 -10.33 9.63
C LYS A 149 -17.76 -11.17 10.63
N GLU A 150 -16.58 -10.72 11.04
CA GLU A 150 -15.77 -11.41 12.05
C GLU A 150 -16.47 -11.39 13.42
N ILE A 151 -17.05 -10.25 13.81
CA ILE A 151 -17.82 -10.14 15.05
C ILE A 151 -19.04 -11.07 15.02
N GLU A 152 -19.80 -11.07 13.93
CA GLU A 152 -20.95 -11.96 13.74
C GLU A 152 -20.55 -13.43 13.81
N ASN A 153 -19.47 -13.81 13.13
CA ASN A 153 -18.94 -15.17 13.19
C ASN A 153 -18.57 -15.55 14.63
N GLN A 154 -17.84 -14.67 15.33
CA GLN A 154 -17.46 -14.91 16.72
C GLN A 154 -18.68 -15.05 17.64
N GLN A 155 -19.75 -14.29 17.41
CA GLN A 155 -21.02 -14.43 18.13
C GLN A 155 -21.66 -15.79 17.88
N VAL A 156 -21.70 -16.25 16.63
CA VAL A 156 -22.23 -17.58 16.26
C VAL A 156 -21.40 -18.68 16.92
N VAL A 157 -20.07 -18.60 16.85
CA VAL A 157 -19.15 -19.54 17.49
C VAL A 157 -19.37 -19.57 19.01
N ASN A 158 -19.49 -18.42 19.65
CA ASN A 158 -19.72 -18.34 21.10
C ASN A 158 -21.07 -18.94 21.48
N LYS A 159 -22.13 -18.66 20.72
CA LYS A 159 -23.46 -19.25 20.93
C LYS A 159 -23.46 -20.77 20.74
N LEU A 160 -22.70 -21.26 19.77
CA LEU A 160 -22.55 -22.69 19.55
C LEU A 160 -21.83 -23.34 20.74
N LYS A 161 -20.72 -22.74 21.22
CA LYS A 161 -19.99 -23.22 22.40
C LYS A 161 -20.88 -23.29 23.64
N THR A 162 -21.69 -22.26 23.91
CA THR A 162 -22.59 -22.26 25.07
C THR A 162 -23.70 -23.32 24.95
N THR A 163 -24.22 -23.54 23.73
CA THR A 163 -25.22 -24.57 23.47
C THR A 163 -24.64 -25.97 23.70
N ILE A 164 -23.42 -26.24 23.20
CA ILE A 164 -22.73 -27.52 23.40
C ILE A 164 -22.53 -27.78 24.90
N LEU A 165 -21.98 -26.81 25.63
CA LEU A 165 -21.78 -26.91 27.08
C LEU A 165 -23.10 -27.20 27.82
N ASP A 166 -24.18 -26.50 27.49
CA ASP A 166 -25.50 -26.75 28.10
C ASP A 166 -26.01 -28.16 27.80
N THR A 167 -25.83 -28.66 26.56
CA THR A 167 -26.19 -30.04 26.22
C THR A 167 -25.38 -31.08 26.99
N GLU A 168 -24.07 -30.87 27.17
CA GLU A 168 -23.19 -31.75 27.95
C GLU A 168 -23.62 -31.81 29.43
N ILE A 169 -23.92 -30.65 30.02
CA ILE A 169 -24.40 -30.56 31.39
C ILE A 169 -25.76 -31.28 31.54
N LYS A 170 -26.67 -31.11 30.58
CA LYS A 170 -27.98 -31.78 30.59
C LYS A 170 -27.86 -33.30 30.44
N MET A 171 -27.00 -33.79 29.55
CA MET A 171 -26.74 -35.22 29.40
C MET A 171 -26.13 -35.81 30.68
N SER A 172 -25.16 -35.13 31.27
CA SER A 172 -24.52 -35.56 32.52
C SER A 172 -25.51 -35.67 33.68
N ARG A 173 -26.45 -34.71 33.79
CA ARG A 173 -27.54 -34.78 34.78
C ARG A 173 -28.46 -35.96 34.56
N ARG A 174 -28.90 -36.22 33.33
CA ARG A 174 -29.76 -37.37 33.01
C ARG A 174 -29.10 -38.71 33.34
N LEU A 175 -27.83 -38.87 32.99
CA LEU A 175 -27.05 -40.08 33.33
C LEU A 175 -26.95 -40.29 34.84
N ALA A 176 -26.75 -39.21 35.61
CA ALA A 176 -26.71 -39.30 37.07
C ALA A 176 -28.07 -39.67 37.68
N GLU A 177 -29.18 -39.13 37.14
CA GLU A 177 -30.54 -39.46 37.56
C GLU A 177 -30.88 -40.93 37.29
N ASP A 178 -30.58 -41.43 36.08
CA ASP A 178 -30.80 -42.84 35.71
C ASP A 178 -29.99 -43.78 36.60
N HIS A 179 -28.73 -43.44 36.89
CA HIS A 179 -27.87 -44.22 37.77
C HIS A 179 -28.41 -44.29 39.21
N CYS A 180 -28.90 -43.16 39.75
CA CYS A 180 -29.54 -43.13 41.06
C CYS A 180 -30.83 -43.97 41.10
N GLN A 181 -31.68 -43.89 40.07
CA GLN A 181 -32.89 -44.71 40.00
C GLN A 181 -32.57 -46.20 39.94
N HIS A 182 -31.58 -46.60 39.16
CA HIS A 182 -31.13 -47.99 39.07
C HIS A 182 -30.63 -48.53 40.42
N ILE A 183 -29.82 -47.76 41.14
CA ILE A 183 -29.36 -48.14 42.49
C ILE A 183 -30.54 -48.32 43.44
N VAL A 184 -31.49 -47.39 43.47
CA VAL A 184 -32.68 -47.49 44.35
C VAL A 184 -33.53 -48.71 44.02
N TYR A 185 -33.66 -49.07 42.74
CA TYR A 185 -34.36 -50.28 42.32
C TYR A 185 -33.65 -51.56 42.79
N CYS A 186 -32.32 -51.62 42.68
CA CYS A 186 -31.55 -52.80 43.11
C CYS A 186 -31.59 -53.05 44.62
N PHE A 187 -31.73 -52.01 45.46
CA PHE A 187 -31.83 -52.16 46.92
C PHE A 187 -33.23 -52.51 47.44
N ARG A 188 -34.24 -52.57 46.57
CA ARG A 188 -35.64 -52.91 46.92
C ARG A 188 -36.03 -54.37 46.64
N LEU A 189 -35.13 -55.16 46.06
CA LEU A 189 -35.26 -56.61 45.84
C LEU A 189 -34.45 -57.37 46.89
#